data_AF-A0AB37QTT9-F1
#
_entry.id   AF-A0AB37QTT9-F1
#
_cell.length_a   1.000
_cell.length_b   1.000
_cell.length_c   1.000
_cell.angle_alpha   90.00
_cell.angle_beta   90.00
_cell.angle_gamma   90.00
#
_symmetry.space_group_name_H-M   'P 1'
#
loop_
_entity.id
_entity.type
_entity.pdbx_description
1 polymer ?
#
loop_
_entity_poly.entity_id
_entity_poly.type
_entity_poly.pdbx_seq_one_letter_code
_entity_poly.pdbx_strand_id
1 'polypeptide(L)'
;MTTQSAPSLPVPFIKGASAKNEVPSNADITLVLPAFTGPTCTQVMLTLISEPEDFNRQINQLVEIMQDKDTVVTVSNLKDGKKIFESSHKAKISGSVDAGNGQWIETPESVTYTFID
;
A
#
# COMPACT_ATOMS: atom_id res chain seq x y z
N MET A 1 -1.58 22.13 26.52
CA MET A 1 -1.85 20.80 25.91
C MET A 1 -1.05 20.73 24.63
N THR A 2 -0.01 19.90 24.58
CA THR A 2 0.75 19.66 23.36
C THR A 2 -0.12 18.80 22.45
N THR A 3 -0.65 19.38 21.39
CA THR A 3 -1.24 18.61 20.30
C THR A 3 -0.13 17.71 19.76
N GLN A 4 -0.22 16.41 20.04
CA GLN A 4 0.69 15.44 19.45
C GLN A 4 0.47 15.51 17.94
N SER A 5 1.41 16.11 17.21
CA SER A 5 1.37 16.15 15.75
C SER A 5 1.33 14.69 15.25
N ALA A 6 0.42 14.41 14.33
CA ALA A 6 0.37 13.12 13.65
C ALA A 6 1.76 12.78 13.08
N PRO A 7 2.23 11.53 13.18
CA PRO A 7 3.48 11.13 12.55
C PRO A 7 3.43 11.44 11.04
N SER A 8 4.52 11.99 10.51
CA SER A 8 4.66 12.19 9.07
C SER A 8 4.88 10.82 8.41
N LEU A 9 3.84 10.30 7.77
CA LEU A 9 3.88 8.99 7.13
C LEU A 9 4.54 9.08 5.73
N PRO A 10 5.42 8.13 5.37
CA PRO A 10 6.04 8.09 4.05
C PRO A 10 5.05 7.60 2.99
N VAL A 11 5.36 7.93 1.73
CA VAL A 11 4.58 7.44 0.58
C VAL A 11 4.87 5.94 0.38
N PRO A 12 3.86 5.07 0.34
CA PRO A 12 4.05 3.67 0.01
C PRO A 12 4.37 3.48 -1.48
N PHE A 13 5.03 2.38 -1.83
CA PHE A 13 5.40 2.08 -3.21
C PHE A 13 5.39 0.58 -3.54
N ILE A 14 5.31 0.24 -4.83
CA ILE A 14 5.46 -1.14 -5.31
C ILE A 14 6.95 -1.43 -5.53
N LYS A 15 7.50 -2.38 -4.78
CA LYS A 15 8.86 -2.86 -4.98
C LYS A 15 8.94 -3.68 -6.26
N GLY A 16 9.91 -3.36 -7.11
CA GLY A 16 10.10 -4.02 -8.41
C GLY A 16 9.35 -3.35 -9.57
N ALA A 17 8.65 -2.23 -9.33
CA ALA A 17 8.12 -1.41 -10.42
C ALA A 17 9.25 -0.84 -11.29
N SER A 18 9.00 -0.70 -12.60
CA SER A 18 9.95 -0.08 -13.53
C SER A 18 10.13 1.42 -13.26
N ALA A 19 11.13 2.05 -13.87
CA ALA A 19 11.32 3.51 -13.79
C ALA A 19 10.13 4.31 -14.38
N LYS A 20 9.23 3.65 -15.10
CA LYS A 20 7.99 4.23 -15.65
C LYS A 20 6.75 3.88 -14.81
N ASN A 21 6.94 3.34 -13.60
CA ASN A 21 5.89 2.83 -12.73
C ASN A 21 5.11 1.66 -13.35
N GLU A 22 5.76 0.81 -14.14
CA GLU A 22 5.13 -0.38 -14.71
C GLU A 22 5.32 -1.59 -13.79
N VAL A 23 4.28 -2.41 -13.67
CA VAL A 23 4.24 -3.58 -12.78
C VAL A 23 3.82 -4.81 -13.59
N PRO A 24 4.58 -5.92 -13.58
CA PRO A 24 4.17 -7.16 -14.24
C PRO A 24 2.88 -7.72 -13.64
N SER A 25 1.87 -7.94 -14.48
CA SER A 25 0.55 -8.47 -14.09
C SER A 25 0.57 -9.96 -13.79
N ASN A 26 1.63 -10.66 -14.17
CA ASN A 26 1.85 -12.09 -13.95
C ASN A 26 2.65 -12.40 -12.67
N ALA A 27 3.05 -11.38 -11.92
CA ALA A 27 3.85 -11.53 -10.70
C ALA A 27 3.04 -11.24 -9.44
N ASP A 28 3.52 -11.76 -8.31
CA ASP A 28 3.11 -11.25 -7.01
C ASP A 28 3.56 -9.79 -6.85
N ILE A 29 2.73 -9.00 -6.19
CA ILE A 29 2.94 -7.57 -6.01
C ILE A 29 3.48 -7.34 -4.60
N THR A 30 4.66 -6.71 -4.49
CA THR A 30 5.23 -6.36 -3.19
C THR A 30 4.97 -4.89 -2.87
N LEU A 31 4.08 -4.62 -1.93
CA LEU A 31 3.84 -3.28 -1.40
C LEU A 31 4.82 -3.00 -0.27
N VAL A 32 5.34 -1.78 -0.22
CA VAL A 32 6.26 -1.32 0.81
C VAL A 32 5.77 0.00 1.37
N LEU A 33 5.59 0.05 2.70
CA LEU A 33 5.55 1.30 3.45
C LEU A 33 6.95 1.50 4.06
N PRO A 34 7.68 2.56 3.69
CA PRO A 34 9.00 2.83 4.27
C PRO A 34 8.95 2.97 5.80
N ALA A 35 10.08 2.69 6.45
CA ALA A 35 10.23 2.91 7.88
C ALA A 35 9.86 4.35 8.26
N PHE A 36 9.15 4.50 9.38
CA PHE A 36 8.79 5.79 9.95
C PHE A 36 8.80 5.71 11.48
N THR A 37 8.94 6.86 12.13
CA THR A 37 8.95 6.95 13.58
C THR A 37 7.53 7.19 14.10
N GLY A 38 6.96 6.15 14.72
CA GLY A 38 5.65 6.19 15.36
C GLY A 38 5.61 5.20 16.52
N PRO A 39 5.94 5.59 17.76
CA PRO A 39 6.13 4.64 18.86
C PRO A 39 4.85 3.92 19.26
N THR A 40 3.68 4.47 18.90
CA THR A 40 2.36 3.88 19.16
C THR A 40 1.77 3.15 17.95
N CYS A 41 2.45 3.19 16.79
CA CYS A 41 1.93 2.59 15.58
C CYS A 41 2.25 1.10 15.52
N THR A 42 1.21 0.27 15.40
CA THR A 42 1.36 -1.20 15.49
C THR A 42 0.89 -1.93 14.24
N GLN A 43 -0.04 -1.35 13.48
CA GLN A 43 -0.63 -1.98 12.32
C GLN A 43 -0.82 -0.97 11.19
N VAL A 44 -0.71 -1.45 9.95
CA VAL A 44 -1.07 -0.71 8.75
C VAL A 44 -1.97 -1.57 7.86
N MET A 45 -3.04 -0.96 7.36
CA MET A 45 -3.79 -1.47 6.23
C MET A 45 -3.23 -0.83 4.96
N LEU A 46 -2.65 -1.63 4.07
CA LEU A 46 -2.26 -1.16 2.73
C LEU A 46 -3.30 -1.62 1.71
N THR A 47 -3.70 -0.69 0.85
CA THR A 47 -4.70 -0.91 -0.18
C THR A 47 -4.10 -0.57 -1.54
N LEU A 48 -4.07 -1.54 -2.44
CA LEU A 48 -3.83 -1.31 -3.86
C LEU A 48 -5.19 -1.23 -4.55
N ILE A 49 -5.57 -0.04 -5.02
CA ILE A 49 -6.90 0.22 -5.62
C ILE A 49 -6.73 0.67 -7.07
N SER A 50 -7.66 0.25 -7.94
CA SER A 50 -7.64 0.64 -9.35
C SER A 50 -7.83 2.14 -9.56
N GLU A 51 -7.43 2.62 -10.73
CA GLU A 51 -7.71 3.97 -11.22
C GLU A 51 -8.38 3.89 -12.61
N PRO A 52 -9.65 4.32 -12.78
CA PRO A 52 -10.54 4.87 -11.74
C PRO A 52 -10.88 3.85 -10.64
N GLU A 53 -11.29 4.35 -9.47
CA GLU A 53 -11.57 3.53 -8.28
C GLU A 53 -12.72 2.55 -8.55
N ASP A 54 -12.41 1.26 -8.44
CA ASP A 54 -13.36 0.15 -8.47
C ASP A 54 -13.08 -0.75 -7.26
N PHE A 55 -13.99 -0.74 -6.29
CA PHE A 55 -13.86 -1.54 -5.07
C PHE A 55 -13.88 -3.06 -5.32
N ASN A 56 -14.30 -3.52 -6.50
CA ASN A 56 -14.15 -4.91 -6.90
C ASN A 56 -12.72 -5.23 -7.35
N ARG A 57 -11.94 -4.21 -7.71
CA ARG A 57 -10.56 -4.28 -8.19
C ARG A 57 -9.60 -3.61 -7.20
N GLN A 58 -9.57 -4.17 -6.00
CA GLN A 58 -8.63 -3.76 -4.96
C GLN A 58 -8.03 -4.97 -4.24
N ILE A 59 -6.85 -4.76 -3.66
CA ILE A 59 -6.20 -5.69 -2.74
C ILE A 59 -5.98 -4.94 -1.44
N ASN A 60 -6.56 -5.44 -0.35
CA ASN A 60 -6.38 -4.89 0.99
C ASN A 60 -5.57 -5.85 1.83
N GLN A 61 -4.59 -5.34 2.57
CA GLN A 61 -3.74 -6.16 3.39
C GLN A 61 -3.38 -5.46 4.69
N LEU A 62 -3.87 -6.03 5.80
CA LEU A 62 -3.50 -5.63 7.16
C LEU A 62 -2.22 -6.35 7.54
N VAL A 63 -1.23 -5.60 8.04
CA VAL A 63 0.05 -6.13 8.50
C VAL A 63 0.54 -5.40 9.73
N GLU A 64 1.32 -6.10 10.55
CA GLU A 64 2.00 -5.50 11.69
C GLU A 64 3.18 -4.64 11.24
N ILE A 65 3.33 -3.48 11.88
CA ILE A 65 4.43 -2.55 11.65
C ILE A 65 5.58 -2.94 12.57
N MET A 66 6.77 -3.10 11.99
CA MET A 66 8.00 -3.19 12.76
C MET A 66 8.59 -1.79 12.89
N GLN A 67 8.78 -1.33 14.13
CA GLN A 67 9.39 -0.02 14.40
C GLN A 67 10.75 0.11 13.69
N ASP A 68 10.95 1.28 13.08
CA ASP A 68 12.17 1.66 12.36
C ASP A 68 12.58 0.71 11.22
N LYS A 69 11.63 -0.07 10.69
CA LYS A 69 11.83 -0.94 9.53
C LYS A 69 10.74 -0.76 8.50
N ASP A 70 11.10 -1.01 7.25
CA ASP A 70 10.13 -1.04 6.16
C ASP A 70 9.10 -2.13 6.44
N THR A 71 7.83 -1.76 6.31
CA THR A 71 6.73 -2.72 6.31
C THR A 71 6.56 -3.23 4.89
N VAL A 72 6.92 -4.50 4.68
CA VAL A 72 6.94 -5.14 3.36
C VAL A 72 5.87 -6.22 3.32
N VAL A 73 5.00 -6.17 2.32
CA VAL A 73 3.94 -7.16 2.15
C VAL A 73 3.85 -7.61 0.70
N THR A 74 3.81 -8.92 0.50
CA THR A 74 3.64 -9.54 -0.82
C THR A 74 2.21 -10.03 -0.94
N VAL A 75 1.52 -9.58 -1.98
CA VAL A 75 0.12 -9.93 -2.26
C VAL A 75 0.00 -10.54 -3.64
N SER A 76 -0.89 -11.52 -3.79
CA SER A 76 -1.14 -12.14 -5.08
C SER A 76 -2.02 -11.22 -5.94
N ASN A 77 -1.69 -11.08 -7.22
CA ASN A 77 -2.57 -10.43 -8.20
C ASN A 77 -3.72 -11.36 -8.66
N LEU A 78 -4.04 -12.41 -7.90
CA LEU A 78 -5.07 -13.38 -8.23
C LEU A 78 -6.15 -13.42 -7.17
N LYS A 79 -7.42 -13.42 -7.61
CA LYS A 79 -8.60 -13.65 -6.78
C LYS A 79 -9.52 -14.63 -7.52
N ASP A 80 -9.86 -15.73 -6.87
CA ASP A 80 -10.71 -16.79 -7.44
C ASP A 80 -10.23 -17.30 -8.81
N GLY A 81 -8.90 -17.42 -8.96
CA GLY A 81 -8.24 -17.88 -10.19
C GLY A 81 -8.20 -16.86 -11.33
N LYS A 82 -8.63 -15.61 -11.11
CA LYS A 82 -8.59 -14.52 -12.10
C LYS A 82 -7.65 -13.41 -11.66
N LYS A 83 -7.04 -12.74 -12.63
CA LYS A 83 -6.23 -11.54 -12.36
C LYS A 83 -7.10 -10.42 -11.81
N ILE A 84 -6.65 -9.79 -10.73
CA ILE A 84 -7.29 -8.58 -10.18
C ILE A 84 -6.89 -7.40 -11.06
N PHE A 85 -5.61 -7.25 -11.39
CA PHE A 85 -5.11 -6.25 -12.31
C PHE A 85 -4.59 -6.93 -13.59
N GLU A 86 -5.03 -6.45 -14.75
CA GLU A 86 -4.68 -6.97 -16.06
C GLU A 86 -3.80 -5.93 -16.76
N SER A 87 -3.18 -6.31 -17.87
CA SER A 87 -2.43 -5.39 -18.72
C SER A 87 -3.26 -4.13 -19.03
N SER A 88 -2.62 -2.97 -19.00
CA SER A 88 -3.20 -1.61 -19.10
C SER A 88 -4.02 -1.09 -17.91
N HIS A 89 -4.37 -1.93 -16.93
CA HIS A 89 -5.01 -1.43 -15.71
C HIS A 89 -4.04 -0.53 -14.94
N LYS A 90 -4.61 0.46 -14.28
CA LYS A 90 -3.88 1.39 -13.43
C LYS A 90 -4.29 1.21 -11.99
N ALA A 91 -3.36 1.41 -11.07
CA ALA A 91 -3.64 1.35 -9.64
C ALA A 91 -2.72 2.29 -8.85
N LYS A 92 -3.19 2.71 -7.68
CA LYS A 92 -2.42 3.46 -6.69
C LYS A 92 -2.45 2.72 -5.35
N ILE A 93 -1.46 2.97 -4.53
CA ILE A 93 -1.40 2.48 -3.16
C ILE A 93 -1.89 3.60 -2.25
N SER A 94 -2.85 3.27 -1.40
CA SER A 94 -3.22 4.04 -0.22
C SER A 94 -3.06 3.15 1.01
N GLY A 95 -3.27 3.72 2.18
CA GLY A 95 -3.25 2.95 3.40
C GLY A 95 -3.59 3.79 4.61
N SER A 96 -3.82 3.10 5.71
CA SER A 96 -4.16 3.70 7.00
C SER A 96 -3.33 3.01 8.07
N VAL A 97 -2.68 3.79 8.93
CA VAL A 97 -1.86 3.30 10.05
C VAL A 97 -2.65 3.49 11.35
N ASP A 98 -2.72 2.46 12.18
CA ASP A 98 -3.21 2.58 13.55
C ASP A 98 -2.19 3.39 14.36
N ALA A 99 -2.57 4.58 14.80
CA ALA A 99 -1.72 5.49 15.59
C ALA A 99 -1.85 5.25 17.11
N GLY A 100 -2.62 4.24 17.53
CA GLY A 100 -2.96 3.97 18.91
C GLY A 100 -4.23 4.69 19.34
N ASN A 101 -4.82 4.24 20.46
CA ASN A 101 -6.07 4.78 21.02
C ASN A 101 -7.29 4.71 20.05
N GLY A 102 -7.25 3.78 19.09
CA GLY A 102 -8.33 3.59 18.10
C GLY A 102 -8.36 4.64 16.98
N GLN A 103 -7.31 5.45 16.84
CA GLN A 103 -7.19 6.42 15.75
C GLN A 103 -6.40 5.84 14.58
N TRP A 104 -6.93 6.02 13.38
CA TRP A 104 -6.26 5.68 12.13
C TRP A 104 -5.83 6.95 11.41
N ILE A 105 -4.62 6.93 10.85
CA ILE A 105 -4.04 8.04 10.10
C ILE A 105 -3.74 7.54 8.69
N GLU A 106 -4.26 8.25 7.69
CA GLU A 106 -4.04 7.90 6.29
C GLU A 106 -2.59 8.14 5.87
N THR A 107 -2.01 7.19 5.16
CA THR A 107 -0.75 7.37 4.44
C THR A 107 -0.98 8.27 3.23
N PRO A 108 0.02 9.04 2.78
CA PRO A 108 -0.03 9.65 1.46
C PRO A 108 -0.32 8.61 0.36
N GLU A 109 -1.02 9.02 -0.69
CA GLU A 109 -1.22 8.15 -1.87
C GLU A 109 0.08 8.02 -2.67
N SER A 110 0.32 6.84 -3.22
CA SER A 110 1.43 6.62 -4.15
C SER A 110 1.18 7.27 -5.51
N VAL A 111 2.22 7.24 -6.34
CA VAL A 111 2.05 7.43 -7.79
C VAL A 111 1.14 6.33 -8.38
N THR A 112 0.55 6.62 -9.53
CA THR A 112 -0.18 5.61 -10.32
C THR A 112 0.80 4.64 -10.99
N TYR A 113 0.56 3.36 -10.80
CA TYR A 113 1.24 2.25 -11.47
C TYR A 113 0.40 1.73 -12.63
N THR A 114 1.04 1.32 -13.72
CA THR A 114 0.39 0.67 -14.87
C THR A 114 0.80 -0.80 -14.92
N PHE A 115 -0.18 -1.69 -15.01
CA PHE A 115 0.07 -3.12 -15.16
C PHE A 115 0.41 -3.47 -16.61
N ILE A 116 1.43 -4.31 -16.78
CA ILE A 116 1.91 -4.80 -18.09
C ILE A 116 1.99 -6.34 -18.06
N ASP A 117 2.10 -7.00 -19.21
CA ASP A 117 2.25 -8.47 -19.27
C ASP A 117 3.69 -8.94 -19.03
#